data_AF-A0A1G9XWM1-F1
#
_entry.id   AF-A0A1G9XWM1-F1
#
_cell.length_a   1.000
_cell.length_b   1.000
_cell.length_c   1.000
_cell.angle_alpha   90.00
_cell.angle_beta   90.00
_cell.angle_gamma   90.00
#
_symmetry.space_group_name_H-M   'P 1'
#
loop_
_entity.id
_entity.type
_entity.pdbx_description
1 polymer ?
#
loop_
_entity_poly.entity_id
_entity_poly.type
_entity_poly.pdbx_seq_one_letter_code
_entity_poly.pdbx_strand_id
1 'polypeptide(L)'
;MKLSLESLRGVGAFTGRPVEKEIKWQQGEKEFVATVYVRPLGFQTAINDALSAAGKVQVHAGRIAASICDEEGKPVFTVEDITGEADPTRGSLDPSLTFALLTVIAQVNNLGKTAPSPTTKSSGTSSSSPASAGVRSRKPRKASA
;
A
#
# COMPACT_ATOMS: atom_id res chain seq x y z
N MET A 1 -22.38 13.19 -22.93
CA MET A 1 -23.15 12.37 -21.97
C MET A 1 -24.05 13.31 -21.14
N LYS A 2 -25.26 12.89 -20.74
CA LYS A 2 -26.00 13.55 -19.65
C LYS A 2 -25.81 12.70 -18.39
N LEU A 3 -25.53 13.32 -17.24
CA LEU A 3 -25.30 12.58 -16.00
C LEU A 3 -26.65 12.05 -15.47
N SER A 4 -26.83 10.72 -15.53
CA SER A 4 -28.03 9.99 -15.07
C SER A 4 -27.63 8.64 -14.48
N LEU A 5 -28.50 8.02 -13.66
CA LEU A 5 -28.21 6.71 -13.05
C LEU A 5 -27.93 5.61 -14.09
N GLU A 6 -28.62 5.66 -15.23
CA GLU A 6 -28.41 4.75 -16.35
C GLU A 6 -27.05 4.98 -17.02
N SER A 7 -26.69 6.25 -17.26
CA SER A 7 -25.39 6.63 -17.82
C SER A 7 -24.24 6.26 -16.91
N LEU A 8 -24.41 6.42 -15.58
CA LEU A 8 -23.43 6.02 -14.56
C LEU A 8 -23.30 4.50 -14.45
N ARG A 9 -24.41 3.75 -14.57
CA ARG A 9 -24.39 2.27 -14.61
C ARG A 9 -23.66 1.78 -15.86
N GLY A 10 -23.91 2.38 -17.02
CA GLY A 10 -23.30 2.02 -18.30
C GLY A 10 -21.78 2.20 -18.37
N VAL A 11 -21.20 3.08 -17.55
CA VAL A 11 -19.74 3.30 -17.46
C VAL A 11 -19.10 2.73 -16.19
N GLY A 12 -19.85 1.96 -15.38
CA GLY A 12 -19.31 1.34 -14.16
C GLY A 12 -18.91 2.34 -13.06
N ALA A 13 -19.55 3.52 -12.97
CA ALA A 13 -19.20 4.58 -12.04
C ALA A 13 -19.52 4.28 -10.55
N PHE A 14 -20.18 3.15 -10.26
CA PHE A 14 -20.42 2.67 -8.90
C PHE A 14 -19.27 1.76 -8.46
N THR A 15 -18.83 1.86 -7.21
CA THR A 15 -17.85 0.92 -6.65
C THR A 15 -18.32 -0.52 -6.82
N GLY A 16 -17.46 -1.37 -7.37
CA GLY A 16 -17.75 -2.79 -7.57
C GLY A 16 -17.96 -3.56 -6.27
N ARG A 17 -18.21 -4.87 -6.41
CA ARG A 17 -18.28 -5.78 -5.26
C ARG A 17 -16.97 -5.74 -4.46
N PRO A 18 -17.01 -6.03 -3.14
CA PRO A 18 -15.82 -6.23 -2.33
C PRO A 18 -14.84 -7.23 -2.97
N VAL A 19 -13.54 -6.97 -2.83
CA VAL A 19 -12.47 -7.83 -3.33
C VAL A 19 -11.95 -8.69 -2.19
N GLU A 20 -12.08 -10.00 -2.33
CA GLU A 20 -11.52 -10.99 -1.39
C GLU A 20 -9.99 -10.94 -1.36
N LYS A 21 -9.41 -10.95 -0.15
CA LYS A 21 -7.97 -11.02 0.10
C LYS A 21 -7.64 -11.79 1.37
N GLU A 22 -6.57 -12.58 1.32
CA GLU A 22 -5.91 -13.13 2.50
C GLU A 22 -4.98 -12.06 3.11
N ILE A 23 -5.03 -11.88 4.43
CA ILE A 23 -4.06 -11.10 5.21
C ILE A 23 -3.35 -11.98 6.22
N LYS A 24 -2.11 -11.60 6.58
CA LYS A 24 -1.30 -12.23 7.62
C LYS A 24 -0.73 -11.17 8.55
N TRP A 25 -0.72 -11.45 9.85
CA TRP A 25 -0.10 -10.58 10.85
C TRP A 25 0.44 -11.42 12.01
N GLN A 26 1.40 -10.86 12.75
CA GLN A 26 1.91 -11.46 13.97
C GLN A 26 1.42 -10.68 15.19
N GLN A 27 0.96 -11.42 16.20
CA GLN A 27 0.52 -10.90 17.50
C GLN A 27 1.22 -11.72 18.59
N GLY A 28 2.19 -11.09 19.26
CA GLY A 28 3.16 -11.81 20.10
C GLY A 28 3.94 -12.83 19.28
N GLU A 29 4.06 -14.05 19.78
CA GLU A 29 4.76 -15.17 19.12
C GLU A 29 3.90 -15.92 18.09
N LYS A 30 2.67 -15.48 17.82
CA LYS A 30 1.70 -16.19 16.96
C LYS A 30 1.48 -15.45 15.65
N GLU A 31 1.61 -16.16 14.54
CA GLU A 31 1.14 -15.71 13.23
C GLU A 31 -0.34 -16.09 13.06
N PHE A 32 -1.13 -15.15 12.53
CA PHE A 32 -2.54 -15.31 12.21
C PHE A 32 -2.76 -15.07 10.72
N VAL A 33 -3.71 -15.80 10.14
CA VAL A 33 -4.14 -15.69 8.75
C VAL A 33 -5.65 -15.54 8.72
N ALA A 34 -6.18 -14.58 7.95
CA ALA A 34 -7.61 -14.38 7.79
C ALA A 34 -7.98 -13.89 6.39
N THR A 35 -9.15 -14.30 5.90
CA THR A 35 -9.78 -13.72 4.71
C THR A 35 -10.51 -12.43 5.11
N VAL A 36 -10.33 -11.38 4.32
CA VAL A 36 -11.03 -10.10 4.45
C VAL A 36 -11.55 -9.64 3.09
N TYR A 37 -12.72 -9.00 3.07
CA TYR A 37 -13.26 -8.40 1.85
C TYR A 37 -13.03 -6.89 1.87
N VAL A 38 -12.44 -6.37 0.80
CA VAL A 38 -12.03 -4.97 0.70
C VAL A 38 -12.86 -4.26 -0.36
N ARG A 39 -13.66 -3.28 0.06
CA ARG A 39 -14.36 -2.37 -0.84
C ARG A 39 -13.34 -1.41 -1.50
N PRO A 40 -13.33 -1.27 -2.84
CA PRO A 40 -12.56 -0.22 -3.51
C PRO A 40 -13.00 1.19 -3.08
N LEU A 41 -12.10 2.18 -3.16
CA LEU A 41 -12.39 3.54 -2.70
C LEU A 41 -13.64 4.11 -3.40
N GLY A 42 -14.51 4.73 -2.60
CA GLY A 42 -15.76 5.30 -3.07
C GLY A 42 -16.27 6.41 -2.18
N PHE A 43 -17.55 6.73 -2.31
CA PHE A 43 -18.17 7.84 -1.57
C PHE A 43 -18.04 7.69 -0.04
N GLN A 44 -18.08 6.46 0.49
CA GLN A 44 -17.86 6.19 1.91
C GLN A 44 -16.44 6.59 2.38
N THR A 45 -15.43 6.35 1.54
CA THR A 45 -14.06 6.81 1.81
C THR A 45 -13.98 8.33 1.76
N ALA A 46 -14.62 8.96 0.77
CA ALA A 46 -14.63 10.42 0.63
C ALA A 46 -15.30 11.13 1.82
N ILE A 47 -16.36 10.53 2.39
CA ILE A 47 -16.96 10.99 3.66
C ILE A 47 -15.93 10.93 4.79
N ASN A 48 -15.26 9.79 4.99
CA ASN A 48 -14.31 9.62 6.10
C ASN A 48 -13.03 10.45 5.92
N ASP A 49 -12.53 10.63 4.69
CA ASP A 49 -11.42 11.54 4.39
C ASP A 49 -11.80 13.00 4.70
N ALA A 50 -13.03 13.43 4.38
CA ALA A 50 -13.54 14.76 4.71
C ALA A 50 -13.77 14.96 6.22
N LEU A 51 -14.31 13.96 6.92
CA LEU A 51 -14.46 13.98 8.38
C LEU A 51 -13.09 14.02 9.09
N SER A 52 -12.10 13.30 8.57
CA SER A 52 -10.74 13.30 9.11
C SER A 52 -10.02 14.63 8.85
N ALA A 53 -10.20 15.24 7.66
CA ALA A 53 -9.71 16.58 7.36
C ALA A 53 -10.35 17.66 8.25
N ALA A 54 -11.59 17.43 8.71
CA ALA A 54 -12.27 18.26 9.71
C ALA A 54 -11.90 17.90 11.17
N GLY A 55 -10.94 17.00 11.40
CA GLY A 55 -10.48 16.59 12.74
C GLY A 55 -11.47 15.72 13.53
N LYS A 56 -12.52 15.19 12.90
CA LYS A 56 -13.63 14.48 13.57
C LYS A 56 -13.44 12.96 13.68
N VAL A 57 -12.55 12.39 12.86
CA VAL A 57 -12.31 10.94 12.75
C VAL A 57 -10.81 10.72 12.57
N GLN A 58 -10.26 9.66 13.19
CA GLN A 58 -8.86 9.29 12.99
C GLN A 58 -8.67 8.72 11.56
N VAL A 59 -7.77 9.30 10.77
CA VAL A 59 -7.57 8.98 9.33
C VAL A 59 -7.47 7.47 9.07
N HIS A 60 -6.70 6.74 9.88
CA HIS A 60 -6.48 5.31 9.70
C HIS A 60 -7.71 4.47 10.06
N ALA A 61 -8.34 4.72 11.21
CA ALA A 61 -9.56 4.04 11.62
C ALA A 61 -10.72 4.31 10.65
N GLY A 62 -10.93 5.57 10.27
CA GLY A 62 -11.92 5.95 9.26
C GLY A 62 -11.70 5.28 7.90
N ARG A 63 -10.45 5.13 7.46
CA ARG A 63 -10.12 4.45 6.20
C ARG A 63 -10.32 2.94 6.26
N ILE A 64 -9.99 2.30 7.39
CA ILE A 64 -10.26 0.87 7.62
C ILE A 64 -11.77 0.61 7.67
N ALA A 65 -12.52 1.34 8.51
CA ALA A 65 -13.98 1.18 8.63
C ALA A 65 -14.76 1.46 7.32
N ALA A 66 -14.25 2.34 6.45
CA ALA A 66 -14.86 2.60 5.14
C ALA A 66 -14.54 1.54 4.07
N SER A 67 -13.50 0.72 4.27
CA SER A 67 -12.95 -0.17 3.23
C SER A 67 -13.02 -1.66 3.58
N ILE A 68 -13.04 -2.04 4.85
CA ILE A 68 -13.14 -3.45 5.29
C ILE A 68 -14.59 -3.82 5.54
N CYS A 69 -15.06 -4.84 4.84
CA CYS A 69 -16.45 -5.28 4.84
C CYS A 69 -16.58 -6.81 4.76
N ASP A 70 -17.82 -7.30 4.83
CA ASP A 70 -18.18 -8.68 4.53
C ASP A 70 -18.45 -8.89 3.02
N GLU A 71 -18.92 -10.10 2.66
CA GLU A 71 -19.27 -10.50 1.30
C GLU A 71 -20.43 -9.70 0.68
N GLU A 72 -21.37 -9.23 1.53
CA GLU A 72 -22.47 -8.34 1.13
C GLU A 72 -22.03 -6.87 1.03
N GLY A 73 -20.84 -6.55 1.54
CA GLY A 73 -20.26 -5.22 1.58
C GLY A 73 -20.63 -4.40 2.83
N LYS A 74 -21.22 -4.99 3.87
CA LYS A 74 -21.50 -4.33 5.15
C LYS A 74 -20.18 -4.11 5.92
N PRO A 75 -19.97 -2.98 6.61
CA PRO A 75 -18.72 -2.72 7.33
C PRO A 75 -18.55 -3.70 8.49
N VAL A 76 -17.35 -4.29 8.63
CA VAL A 76 -17.02 -5.24 9.73
C VAL A 76 -16.58 -4.51 11.01
N PHE A 77 -16.10 -3.28 10.88
CA PHE A 77 -15.61 -2.46 11.99
C PHE A 77 -16.26 -1.08 11.96
N THR A 78 -16.64 -0.56 13.13
CA THR A 78 -16.85 0.88 13.32
C THR A 78 -15.49 1.58 13.46
N VAL A 79 -15.49 2.93 13.54
CA VAL A 79 -14.27 3.67 13.92
C VAL A 79 -13.88 3.33 15.37
N GLU A 80 -14.87 3.23 16.25
CA GLU A 80 -14.74 3.02 17.69
C GLU A 80 -14.22 1.61 18.04
N ASP A 81 -14.52 0.60 17.22
CA ASP A 81 -13.91 -0.74 17.28
C ASP A 81 -12.39 -0.73 17.05
N ILE A 82 -11.91 0.22 16.24
CA ILE A 82 -10.50 0.28 15.80
C ILE A 82 -9.69 1.11 16.78
N THR A 83 -10.26 2.22 17.25
CA THR A 83 -9.65 3.09 18.27
C THR A 83 -9.70 2.47 19.67
N GLY A 84 -10.63 1.54 19.92
CA GLY A 84 -10.87 0.94 21.25
C GLY A 84 -11.86 1.72 22.11
N GLU A 85 -12.53 2.72 21.54
CA GLU A 85 -13.54 3.55 22.22
C GLU A 85 -14.89 2.80 22.39
N ALA A 86 -15.15 1.77 21.58
CA ALA A 86 -16.37 0.95 21.66
C ALA A 86 -16.40 0.00 22.87
N ASP A 87 -15.24 -0.47 23.34
CA ASP A 87 -15.11 -1.35 24.51
C ASP A 87 -13.76 -1.11 25.20
N PRO A 88 -13.74 -0.44 26.37
CA PRO A 88 -12.51 -0.11 27.11
C PRO A 88 -11.82 -1.34 27.75
N THR A 89 -12.46 -2.52 27.74
CA THR A 89 -11.85 -3.78 28.19
C THR A 89 -11.17 -4.53 27.05
N ARG A 90 -11.62 -4.33 25.80
CA ARG A 90 -11.01 -4.85 24.58
C ARG A 90 -9.84 -3.98 24.11
N GLY A 91 -9.98 -2.66 24.20
CA GLY A 91 -8.97 -1.69 23.78
C GLY A 91 -8.81 -1.59 22.25
N SER A 92 -7.78 -0.84 21.83
CA SER A 92 -7.50 -0.54 20.43
C SER A 92 -7.07 -1.76 19.61
N LEU A 93 -7.29 -1.71 18.30
CA LEU A 93 -6.95 -2.77 17.37
C LEU A 93 -5.43 -2.92 17.21
N ASP A 94 -4.94 -4.17 17.19
CA ASP A 94 -3.52 -4.53 17.13
C ASP A 94 -2.75 -3.75 16.03
N PRO A 95 -1.56 -3.18 16.30
CA PRO A 95 -0.83 -2.38 15.31
C PRO A 95 -0.36 -3.18 14.09
N SER A 96 0.00 -4.47 14.26
CA SER A 96 0.36 -5.37 13.15
C SER A 96 -0.84 -5.64 12.25
N LEU A 97 -2.01 -5.92 12.85
CA LEU A 97 -3.25 -6.13 12.11
C LEU A 97 -3.71 -4.83 11.43
N THR A 98 -3.62 -3.69 12.10
CA THR A 98 -3.91 -2.36 11.54
C THR A 98 -3.05 -2.09 10.31
N PHE A 99 -1.75 -2.42 10.36
CA PHE A 99 -0.85 -2.26 9.22
C PHE A 99 -1.16 -3.25 8.08
N ALA A 100 -1.52 -4.50 8.39
CA ALA A 100 -1.94 -5.49 7.40
C ALA A 100 -3.24 -5.05 6.67
N LEU A 101 -4.22 -4.54 7.42
CA LEU A 101 -5.47 -3.99 6.88
C LEU A 101 -5.22 -2.77 5.98
N LEU A 102 -4.40 -1.80 6.42
CA LEU A 102 -4.02 -0.66 5.57
C LEU A 102 -3.25 -1.09 4.32
N THR A 103 -2.39 -2.11 4.44
CA THR A 103 -1.63 -2.67 3.31
C THR A 103 -2.54 -3.31 2.27
N VAL A 104 -3.52 -4.13 2.68
CA VAL A 104 -4.44 -4.78 1.74
C VAL A 104 -5.42 -3.79 1.10
N ILE A 105 -5.85 -2.76 1.83
CA ILE A 105 -6.59 -1.61 1.27
C ILE A 105 -5.75 -0.90 0.22
N ALA A 106 -4.46 -0.66 0.49
CA ALA A 106 -3.56 -0.03 -0.48
C ALA A 106 -3.33 -0.92 -1.72
N GLN A 107 -3.23 -2.24 -1.57
CA GLN A 107 -3.11 -3.16 -2.70
C GLN A 107 -4.35 -3.12 -3.60
N VAL A 108 -5.56 -3.29 -3.02
CA VAL A 108 -6.81 -3.34 -3.79
C VAL A 108 -7.07 -2.04 -4.55
N ASN A 109 -6.67 -0.90 -4.00
CA ASN A 109 -6.85 0.41 -4.63
C ASN A 109 -5.71 0.84 -5.56
N ASN A 110 -4.53 0.20 -5.47
CA ASN A 110 -3.43 0.38 -6.43
C ASN A 110 -3.39 -0.70 -7.52
N LEU A 111 -4.38 -1.59 -7.62
CA LEU A 111 -4.44 -2.65 -8.67
C LEU A 111 -4.44 -2.13 -10.12
N GLY A 112 -4.63 -0.82 -10.35
CA GLY A 112 -4.45 -0.15 -11.64
C GLY A 112 -3.12 0.61 -11.82
N LYS A 113 -2.24 0.63 -10.81
CA LYS A 113 -0.91 1.25 -10.87
C LYS A 113 0.16 0.17 -10.86
N THR A 114 0.74 -0.07 -12.03
CA THR A 114 1.82 -1.05 -12.23
C THR A 114 2.96 -0.80 -11.25
N ALA A 115 3.11 -1.68 -10.25
CA ALA A 115 4.38 -1.79 -9.54
C ALA A 115 5.45 -2.17 -10.59
N PRO A 116 6.56 -1.41 -10.73
CA PRO A 116 7.54 -1.72 -11.75
C PRO A 116 8.15 -3.08 -11.45
N SER A 117 7.90 -4.06 -12.34
CA SER A 117 8.49 -5.39 -12.23
C SER A 117 10.01 -5.27 -12.08
N PRO A 118 10.65 -6.00 -11.15
CA PRO A 118 12.10 -5.95 -11.01
C PRO A 118 12.74 -6.47 -12.29
N THR A 119 13.22 -5.54 -13.13
CA THR A 119 13.86 -5.88 -14.40
C THR A 119 15.25 -6.42 -14.12
N THR A 120 15.30 -7.73 -13.87
CA THR A 120 16.52 -8.54 -13.80
C THR A 120 17.22 -8.50 -15.16
N LYS A 121 18.02 -7.44 -15.38
CA LYS A 121 18.96 -7.33 -16.50
C LYS A 121 20.12 -8.32 -16.32
N SER A 122 19.80 -9.60 -16.44
CA SER A 122 20.75 -10.62 -16.85
C SER A 122 21.08 -10.38 -18.32
N SER A 123 22.10 -9.58 -18.57
CA SER A 123 22.67 -9.35 -19.90
C SER A 123 24.19 -9.33 -19.75
N GLY A 124 24.78 -10.52 -19.63
CA GLY A 124 26.23 -10.68 -19.63
C GLY A 124 26.81 -10.37 -21.01
N THR A 125 27.83 -9.52 -21.04
CA THR A 125 28.67 -9.28 -22.22
C THR A 125 30.13 -9.43 -21.79
N SER A 126 30.89 -10.22 -22.55
CA SER A 126 32.23 -10.68 -22.19
C SER A 126 33.33 -9.69 -22.55
N SER A 127 34.40 -9.69 -21.73
CA SER A 127 35.74 -9.17 -22.07
C SER A 127 35.84 -7.63 -22.25
N SER A 128 37.00 -6.97 -22.13
CA SER A 128 38.39 -7.44 -22.01
C SER A 128 39.19 -6.58 -21.02
N SER A 129 40.17 -7.16 -20.33
CA SER A 129 41.12 -6.42 -19.49
C SER A 129 42.36 -5.94 -20.28
N PRO A 130 42.77 -4.67 -20.16
CA PRO A 130 44.16 -4.24 -20.27
C PRO A 130 44.75 -4.10 -18.84
N ALA A 131 45.55 -5.03 -18.34
CA ALA A 131 46.95 -5.26 -18.74
C ALA A 131 47.87 -4.05 -18.46
N SER A 132 48.31 -3.98 -17.20
CA SER A 132 49.42 -3.19 -16.62
C SER A 132 50.24 -2.28 -17.55
N ALA A 133 49.94 -0.97 -17.54
CA ALA A 133 50.87 0.06 -17.99
C ALA A 133 51.94 0.31 -16.90
N GLY A 134 53.11 -0.29 -17.05
CA GLY A 134 54.18 -0.24 -16.04
C GLY A 134 54.86 1.13 -15.88
N VAL A 135 55.31 1.42 -14.66
CA VAL A 135 56.07 2.65 -14.30
C VAL A 135 57.35 2.76 -15.13
N ARG A 136 57.52 3.85 -15.90
CA ARG A 136 58.80 4.22 -16.53
C ARG A 136 59.57 5.20 -15.65
N SER A 137 60.91 5.11 -15.69
CA SER A 137 61.80 5.69 -14.66
C SER A 137 63.08 6.27 -15.26
N ARG A 138 63.49 7.49 -14.79
CA ARG A 138 64.80 8.17 -14.98
C ARG A 138 65.08 8.69 -16.43
N LYS A 139 65.98 9.64 -16.76
CA LYS A 139 66.81 10.77 -16.18
C LYS A 139 67.73 11.28 -17.38
N PRO A 140 68.56 12.38 -17.43
CA PRO A 140 68.99 13.45 -16.48
C PRO A 140 68.92 14.95 -16.92
N ARG A 141 68.75 15.87 -15.94
CA ARG A 141 69.59 17.06 -15.61
C ARG A 141 70.44 17.78 -16.69
N LYS A 142 70.25 19.12 -16.82
CA LYS A 142 71.31 20.17 -16.69
C LYS A 142 70.71 21.52 -16.24
N ALA A 143 71.53 22.58 -16.10
CA ALA A 143 71.29 23.68 -15.14
C ALA A 143 71.75 25.09 -15.60
N SER A 144 71.51 26.08 -14.73
CA SER A 144 71.94 27.50 -14.74
C SER A 144 71.26 28.45 -15.74
N ALA A 145 70.53 29.43 -15.22
CA ALA A 145 71.14 30.71 -14.82
C ALA A 145 70.82 30.99 -13.35
#